data_AF-A0A226D5G7-F1
#
_entry.id   AF-A0A226D5G7-F1
#
_cell.length_a   1.000
_cell.length_b   1.000
_cell.length_c   1.000
_cell.angle_alpha   90.00
_cell.angle_beta   90.00
_cell.angle_gamma   90.00
#
_symmetry.space_group_name_H-M   'P 1'
#
loop_
_entity.id
_entity.type
_entity.pdbx_description
1 polymer ?
#
loop_
_entity_poly.entity_id
_entity_poly.type
_entity_poly.pdbx_seq_one_letter_code
_entity_poly.pdbx_strand_id
1 'polypeptide(L)'
;MGHEFSIPSPVAGTGSELSSSPPLDVSTSRLTLESCIGDGTFGPVFKARDIKSKSPVAVKFMLPTLWSEKGERYFTYKLDTSKDLDPHENVVKTLAVTRNQFSFDEIKMLLCSDLLNSEKRHELRSKYFGQLSESPIVEVVCFEMELCGKDLRQWITKQINDPDDNLLRQQIVIIQNIIAGLEHLHRNKIMHKYFRSEHVIFSSFEFALPVKIRGFNNIDHNNWMEWSKIKLRKYAFSLGLVIWEVAQLLKFSDSRKFFNQLVNNGNEGLITLHPNIKVLRHLITALIGKTVKDKLQNMEQVRKFLANWEFKYDSILHKYMTASNVIELNTCLEDAGSGSIITLDEGEYVGAFIVKGDNITVTGKGQLTIIDNNNDSPGLIIEGKDHVISSMSIRVVWVQVTVA
;
A
#
# COMPACT_ATOMS: atom_id res chain seq x y z
N MET A 1 28.15 -41.69 -40.99
CA MET A 1 27.58 -42.97 -40.52
C MET A 1 27.56 -42.87 -39.01
N GLY A 2 26.50 -42.46 -38.34
CA GLY A 2 25.10 -42.79 -38.56
C GLY A 2 24.74 -43.88 -37.57
N HIS A 3 24.21 -43.50 -36.41
CA HIS A 3 23.36 -44.24 -35.49
C HIS A 3 22.98 -43.26 -34.37
N GLU A 4 21.81 -43.24 -33.76
CA GLU A 4 20.43 -43.50 -34.18
C GLU A 4 19.61 -43.11 -32.95
N PHE A 5 18.42 -42.56 -33.18
CA PHE A 5 17.52 -42.08 -32.13
C PHE A 5 17.02 -43.22 -31.23
N SER A 6 16.80 -42.92 -29.96
CA SER A 6 15.80 -43.63 -29.15
C SER A 6 15.11 -42.63 -28.21
N ILE A 7 13.85 -42.36 -28.55
CA ILE A 7 12.88 -41.58 -27.77
C ILE A 7 12.20 -42.55 -26.79
N PRO A 8 12.04 -42.23 -25.50
CA PRO A 8 11.02 -42.85 -24.69
C PRO A 8 9.72 -42.04 -24.76
N SER A 9 8.64 -42.72 -25.14
CA SER A 9 7.26 -42.25 -25.11
C SER A 9 6.78 -41.87 -23.70
N PRO A 10 5.74 -41.02 -23.57
CA PRO A 10 5.34 -40.42 -22.30
C PRO A 10 4.57 -41.41 -21.43
N VAL A 11 5.00 -41.55 -20.17
CA VAL A 11 4.19 -42.20 -19.13
C VAL A 11 3.11 -41.21 -18.70
N ALA A 12 1.86 -41.59 -18.96
CA ALA A 12 0.69 -40.96 -18.38
C ALA A 12 0.74 -41.11 -16.85
N GLY A 13 0.92 -40.00 -16.15
CA GLY A 13 0.91 -39.90 -14.70
C GLY A 13 -0.12 -38.88 -14.26
N THR A 14 -1.29 -39.42 -13.89
CA THR A 14 -2.33 -38.91 -12.98
C THR A 14 -2.10 -37.55 -12.31
N GLY A 15 -3.17 -36.74 -12.34
CA GLY A 15 -3.25 -35.37 -11.86
C GLY A 15 -2.64 -35.12 -10.49
N SER A 16 -1.92 -34.01 -10.40
CA SER A 16 -1.49 -33.41 -9.15
C SER A 16 -2.70 -32.88 -8.40
N GLU A 17 -3.21 -33.65 -7.46
CA GLU A 17 -3.92 -33.07 -6.32
C GLU A 17 -2.95 -32.12 -5.62
N LEU A 18 -3.32 -30.84 -5.61
CA LEU A 18 -2.66 -29.81 -4.83
C LEU A 18 -2.72 -30.24 -3.36
N SER A 19 -1.61 -30.78 -2.87
CA SER A 19 -1.40 -31.08 -1.46
C SER A 19 -1.45 -29.77 -0.67
N SER A 20 -2.63 -29.41 -0.20
CA SER A 20 -2.80 -28.44 0.88
C SER A 20 -2.24 -29.05 2.15
N SER A 21 -1.03 -28.65 2.54
CA SER A 21 -0.49 -29.00 3.86
C SER A 21 -1.39 -28.44 4.96
N PRO A 22 -1.58 -29.16 6.08
CA PRO A 22 -2.41 -28.70 7.17
C PRO A 22 -1.83 -27.40 7.76
N PRO A 23 -2.67 -26.45 8.18
CA PRO A 23 -2.20 -25.21 8.80
C PRO A 23 -1.38 -25.53 10.05
N LEU A 24 -0.20 -24.92 10.17
CA LEU A 24 0.61 -24.99 11.38
C LEU A 24 -0.19 -24.35 12.52
N ASP A 25 -0.63 -25.17 13.47
CA ASP A 25 -1.30 -24.71 14.69
C ASP A 25 -0.25 -24.18 15.68
N VAL A 26 0.42 -23.08 15.30
CA VAL A 26 1.21 -22.26 16.23
C VAL A 26 0.19 -21.44 17.03
N SER A 27 -0.56 -22.14 17.88
CA SER A 27 -1.67 -21.60 18.65
C SER A 27 -1.13 -20.60 19.70
N THR A 28 -0.97 -19.35 19.28
CA THR A 28 -1.64 -18.31 20.07
C THR A 28 -3.11 -18.65 19.92
N SER A 29 -3.79 -19.12 20.97
CA SER A 29 -5.10 -19.81 20.97
C SER A 29 -6.28 -19.15 20.23
N ARG A 30 -6.02 -18.04 19.54
CA ARG A 30 -6.95 -17.21 18.78
C ARG A 30 -6.60 -17.07 17.29
N LEU A 31 -5.37 -17.32 16.84
CA LEU A 31 -4.94 -17.02 15.46
C LEU A 31 -4.40 -18.24 14.71
N THR A 32 -4.78 -18.39 13.44
CA THR A 32 -4.19 -19.35 12.50
C THR A 32 -3.28 -18.61 11.52
N LEU A 33 -2.00 -18.96 11.43
CA LEU A 33 -1.06 -18.36 10.48
C LEU A 33 -1.27 -18.94 9.07
N GLU A 34 -1.36 -18.08 8.06
CA GLU A 34 -1.64 -18.48 6.66
C GLU A 34 -0.40 -18.38 5.76
N SER A 35 0.39 -17.31 5.87
CA SER A 35 1.61 -17.14 5.06
C SER A 35 2.52 -16.04 5.63
N CYS A 36 3.82 -16.08 5.32
CA CYS A 36 4.73 -14.97 5.63
C CYS A 36 4.65 -13.89 4.55
N ILE A 37 4.28 -12.68 4.95
CA ILE A 37 4.11 -11.52 4.06
C ILE A 37 5.27 -10.52 4.14
N GLY A 38 6.21 -10.69 5.07
CA GLY A 38 7.40 -9.84 5.15
C GLY A 38 8.40 -10.27 6.22
N ASP A 39 9.65 -9.84 6.10
CA ASP A 39 10.61 -9.86 7.21
C ASP A 39 10.96 -8.43 7.60
N GLY A 40 10.64 -8.07 8.83
CA GLY A 40 10.99 -6.77 9.38
C GLY A 40 12.31 -6.83 10.14
N THR A 41 12.86 -5.66 10.47
CA THR A 41 14.08 -5.56 11.29
C THR A 41 14.01 -6.35 12.60
N PHE A 42 12.81 -6.49 13.17
CA PHE A 42 12.57 -7.12 14.47
C PHE A 42 12.02 -8.55 14.38
N GLY A 43 11.78 -9.06 13.18
CA GLY A 43 11.21 -10.38 12.96
C GLY A 43 10.17 -10.44 11.84
N PRO A 44 9.74 -11.67 11.53
CA PRO A 44 8.81 -11.95 10.43
C PRO A 44 7.41 -11.40 10.68
N VAL A 45 6.71 -11.14 9.59
CA VAL A 45 5.31 -10.69 9.56
C VAL A 45 4.49 -11.72 8.80
N PHE A 46 3.45 -12.24 9.43
CA PHE A 46 2.56 -13.24 8.86
C PHE A 46 1.19 -12.65 8.58
N LYS A 47 0.57 -13.10 7.48
CA LYS A 47 -0.87 -13.08 7.33
C LYS A 47 -1.44 -14.16 8.25
N ALA A 48 -2.47 -13.81 9.00
CA ALA A 48 -3.15 -14.73 9.89
C ALA A 48 -4.66 -14.50 9.83
N ARG A 49 -5.42 -15.42 10.42
CA ARG A 49 -6.86 -15.34 10.55
C ARG A 49 -7.27 -15.52 12.00
N ASP A 50 -8.13 -14.63 12.49
CA ASP A 50 -8.76 -14.82 13.78
C ASP A 50 -9.73 -16.00 13.73
N ILE A 51 -9.57 -16.96 14.64
CA ILE A 51 -10.34 -18.21 14.64
C ILE A 51 -11.82 -17.94 14.89
N LYS A 52 -12.16 -16.94 15.72
CA LYS A 52 -13.54 -16.61 16.11
C LYS A 52 -14.23 -15.75 15.06
N SER A 53 -13.62 -14.63 14.67
CA SER A 53 -14.24 -13.69 13.73
C SER A 53 -14.02 -14.05 12.26
N LYS A 54 -13.10 -15.00 11.99
CA LYS A 54 -12.61 -15.35 10.63
C LYS A 54 -11.98 -14.17 9.88
N SER A 55 -11.75 -13.05 10.56
CA SER A 55 -11.20 -11.84 9.94
C SER A 55 -9.71 -11.99 9.67
N PRO A 56 -9.22 -11.50 8.51
CA PRO A 56 -7.79 -11.49 8.22
C PRO A 56 -7.07 -10.42 9.03
N VAL A 57 -5.89 -10.76 9.54
CA VAL A 57 -5.00 -9.87 10.28
C VAL A 57 -3.55 -10.05 9.81
N ALA A 58 -2.70 -9.08 10.09
CA ALA A 58 -1.25 -9.21 9.99
C ALA A 58 -0.64 -9.29 11.39
N VAL A 59 0.27 -10.23 11.62
CA VAL A 59 0.95 -10.42 12.91
C VAL A 59 2.44 -10.35 12.72
N LYS A 60 3.08 -9.38 13.36
CA LYS A 60 4.53 -9.30 13.41
C LYS A 60 5.04 -9.95 14.68
N PHE A 61 5.91 -10.94 14.51
CA PHE A 61 6.60 -11.62 15.59
C PHE A 61 7.89 -10.86 15.86
N MET A 62 8.05 -10.36 17.08
CA MET A 62 9.30 -9.76 17.52
C MET A 62 10.06 -10.74 18.40
N LEU A 63 11.27 -11.13 17.99
CA LEU A 63 12.07 -12.15 18.67
C LEU A 63 13.08 -11.52 19.66
N PRO A 64 13.32 -12.14 20.84
CA PRO A 64 14.16 -11.61 21.94
C PRO A 64 15.61 -11.34 21.59
N THR A 65 16.17 -12.05 20.62
CA THR A 65 17.60 -11.92 20.30
C THR A 65 17.96 -10.52 19.78
N LEU A 66 16.95 -9.70 19.48
CA LEU A 66 17.06 -8.29 19.11
C LEU A 66 16.68 -7.32 20.25
N TRP A 67 16.26 -7.83 21.41
CA TRP A 67 15.79 -7.08 22.57
C TRP A 67 16.87 -6.98 23.64
N SER A 68 17.79 -6.03 23.43
CA SER A 68 18.45 -5.37 24.57
C SER A 68 17.41 -4.58 25.39
N GLU A 69 17.85 -3.85 26.43
CA GLU A 69 17.05 -2.78 27.10
C GLU A 69 16.24 -1.89 26.12
N LYS A 70 16.73 -1.73 24.88
CA LYS A 70 16.05 -0.98 23.81
C LYS A 70 14.78 -1.66 23.28
N GLY A 71 14.71 -2.99 23.26
CA GLY A 71 13.54 -3.76 22.82
C GLY A 71 12.39 -3.71 23.83
N GLU A 72 12.72 -3.76 25.12
CA GLU A 72 11.73 -3.59 26.19
C GLU A 72 11.12 -2.19 26.19
N ARG A 73 11.96 -1.15 26.09
CA ARG A 73 11.46 0.22 25.90
C ARG A 73 10.58 0.33 24.65
N TYR A 74 10.98 -0.29 23.54
CA TYR A 74 10.20 -0.31 22.31
C TYR A 74 8.82 -0.94 22.51
N PHE A 75 8.73 -2.06 23.23
CA PHE A 75 7.48 -2.72 23.59
C PHE A 75 6.56 -1.81 24.40
N THR A 76 7.05 -1.27 25.52
CA THR A 76 6.26 -0.41 26.40
C THR A 76 5.71 0.79 25.62
N TYR A 77 6.57 1.47 24.86
CA TYR A 77 6.12 2.61 24.04
C TYR A 77 5.06 2.21 23.02
N LYS A 78 5.22 1.06 22.37
CA LYS A 78 4.27 0.57 21.38
C LYS A 78 2.92 0.23 22.01
N LEU A 79 2.93 -0.35 23.21
CA LEU A 79 1.72 -0.70 23.94
C LEU A 79 0.94 0.57 24.32
N ASP A 80 1.64 1.58 24.86
CA ASP A 80 1.06 2.87 25.21
C ASP A 80 0.54 3.61 23.95
N THR A 81 1.33 3.64 22.87
CA THR A 81 0.90 4.24 21.60
C THR A 81 -0.37 3.60 21.05
N SER A 82 -0.48 2.27 21.14
CA SER A 82 -1.59 1.53 20.54
C SER A 82 -2.92 1.72 21.27
N LYS A 83 -2.88 2.06 22.57
CA LYS A 83 -4.08 2.26 23.40
C LYS A 83 -4.66 3.66 23.26
N ASP A 84 -3.79 4.66 23.09
CA ASP A 84 -4.19 6.07 23.15
C ASP A 84 -4.30 6.75 21.78
N LEU A 85 -3.89 6.08 20.69
CA LEU A 85 -3.96 6.65 19.36
C LEU A 85 -5.34 6.42 18.73
N ASP A 86 -6.08 7.51 18.52
CA ASP A 86 -7.33 7.49 17.79
C ASP A 86 -7.15 6.87 16.38
N PRO A 87 -8.08 6.02 15.92
CA PRO A 87 -8.05 5.47 14.57
C PRO A 87 -8.01 6.57 13.50
N HIS A 88 -7.23 6.35 12.44
CA HIS A 88 -7.15 7.27 11.31
C HIS A 88 -7.01 6.49 10.01
N GLU A 89 -7.70 6.93 8.97
CA GLU A 89 -7.77 6.23 7.68
C GLU A 89 -6.38 5.98 7.06
N ASN A 90 -5.46 6.93 7.21
CA ASN A 90 -4.08 6.83 6.69
C ASN A 90 -3.03 6.34 7.70
N VAL A 91 -3.44 5.67 8.78
CA VAL A 91 -2.51 5.08 9.76
C VAL A 91 -2.93 3.64 10.01
N VAL A 92 -1.98 2.71 9.94
CA VAL A 92 -2.29 1.28 10.15
C VAL A 92 -2.79 1.06 11.58
N LYS A 93 -3.98 0.48 11.68
CA LYS A 93 -4.63 0.15 12.95
C LYS A 93 -3.91 -1.00 13.63
N THR A 94 -3.45 -0.75 14.85
CA THR A 94 -2.99 -1.83 15.76
C THR A 94 -4.22 -2.44 16.42
N LEU A 95 -4.36 -3.76 16.35
CA LEU A 95 -5.49 -4.50 16.89
C LEU A 95 -5.19 -5.00 18.30
N ALA A 96 -4.00 -5.56 18.49
CA ALA A 96 -3.53 -5.99 19.80
C ALA A 96 -2.00 -6.06 19.83
N VAL A 97 -1.46 -5.99 21.04
CA VAL A 97 -0.05 -6.24 21.33
C VAL A 97 -0.01 -7.23 22.48
N THR A 98 0.52 -8.43 22.22
CA THR A 98 0.56 -9.53 23.19
C THR A 98 1.97 -10.03 23.42
N ARG A 99 2.25 -10.51 24.64
CA ARG A 99 3.45 -11.28 24.97
C ARG A 99 3.04 -12.73 25.04
N ASN A 100 3.73 -13.58 24.30
CA ASN A 100 3.51 -15.00 24.26
C ASN A 100 4.84 -15.71 24.56
N GLN A 101 4.75 -16.90 25.14
CA GLN A 101 5.91 -17.75 25.35
C GLN A 101 5.85 -18.89 24.35
N PHE A 102 6.93 -19.09 23.61
CA PHE A 102 7.07 -20.17 22.64
C PHE A 102 8.24 -21.05 23.04
N SER A 103 8.08 -22.35 22.90
CA SER A 103 9.20 -23.28 22.91
C SER A 103 10.13 -23.01 21.72
N PHE A 104 11.38 -23.40 21.87
CA PHE A 104 12.35 -23.32 20.77
C PHE A 104 11.86 -24.08 19.52
N ASP A 105 11.20 -25.23 19.71
CA ASP A 105 10.67 -26.05 18.61
C ASP A 105 9.51 -25.36 17.89
N GLU A 106 8.63 -24.64 18.59
CA GLU A 106 7.56 -23.84 17.95
C GLU A 106 8.13 -22.71 17.10
N ILE A 107 9.13 -21.97 17.61
CA ILE A 107 9.84 -20.96 16.81
C ILE A 107 10.53 -21.61 15.62
N LYS A 108 11.11 -22.80 15.81
CA LYS A 108 11.77 -23.53 14.75
C LYS A 108 10.81 -23.94 13.65
N MET A 109 9.67 -24.51 14.04
CA MET A 109 8.59 -24.85 13.14
C MET A 109 8.08 -23.63 12.38
N LEU A 110 7.85 -22.51 13.06
CA LEU A 110 7.43 -21.26 12.43
C LEU A 110 8.44 -20.76 11.39
N LEU A 111 9.74 -20.82 11.67
CA LEU A 111 10.82 -20.41 10.77
C LEU A 111 11.18 -21.44 9.68
N CYS A 112 10.80 -22.70 9.85
CA CYS A 112 10.99 -23.77 8.85
C CYS A 112 9.72 -24.11 8.06
N SER A 113 8.59 -23.50 8.42
CA SER A 113 7.30 -23.75 7.79
C SER A 113 7.28 -23.37 6.31
N ASP A 114 6.37 -24.00 5.56
CA ASP A 114 6.08 -23.63 4.17
C ASP A 114 5.42 -22.25 4.05
N LEU A 115 5.09 -21.60 5.18
CA LEU A 115 4.67 -20.20 5.21
C LEU A 115 5.78 -19.26 4.70
N LEU A 116 7.03 -19.70 4.76
CA LEU A 116 8.21 -18.97 4.29
C LEU A 116 8.69 -19.53 2.96
N ASN A 117 9.00 -18.64 2.00
CA ASN A 117 9.67 -19.07 0.77
C ASN A 117 11.10 -19.56 1.05
N SER A 118 11.64 -20.41 0.17
CA SER A 118 12.92 -21.10 0.37
C SER A 118 14.09 -20.17 0.69
N GLU A 119 14.18 -19.04 0.00
CA GLU A 119 15.23 -18.04 0.18
C GLU A 119 15.15 -17.37 1.57
N LYS A 120 13.97 -16.90 1.99
CA LYS A 120 13.76 -16.30 3.31
C LYS A 120 13.94 -17.30 4.44
N ARG A 121 13.60 -18.58 4.23
CA ARG A 121 13.83 -19.64 5.22
C ARG A 121 15.30 -19.70 5.64
N HIS A 122 16.23 -19.67 4.68
CA HIS A 122 17.66 -19.75 4.98
C HIS A 122 18.19 -18.50 5.67
N GLU A 123 17.79 -17.30 5.21
CA GLU A 123 18.23 -16.03 5.81
C GLU A 123 17.75 -15.88 7.25
N LEU A 124 16.45 -16.09 7.50
CA LEU A 124 15.88 -15.99 8.85
C LEU A 124 16.45 -17.07 9.77
N ARG A 125 16.64 -18.29 9.24
CA ARG A 125 17.27 -19.37 10.00
C ARG A 125 18.68 -18.98 10.44
N SER A 126 19.51 -18.51 9.52
CA SER A 126 20.87 -18.07 9.86
C SER A 126 20.87 -16.90 10.85
N LYS A 127 19.92 -15.97 10.71
CA LYS A 127 19.82 -14.76 11.53
C LYS A 127 19.36 -15.03 12.96
N TYR A 128 18.38 -15.92 13.16
CA TYR A 128 17.75 -16.11 14.46
C TYR A 128 18.29 -17.32 15.23
N PHE A 129 18.58 -18.46 14.59
CA PHE A 129 19.01 -19.66 15.35
C PHE A 129 20.43 -19.57 15.89
N GLY A 130 21.32 -18.77 15.27
CA GLY A 130 22.66 -18.55 15.81
C GLY A 130 22.67 -17.83 17.16
N GLN A 131 21.55 -17.21 17.56
CA GLN A 131 21.45 -16.33 18.73
C GLN A 131 20.45 -16.80 19.79
N LEU A 132 19.57 -17.76 19.47
CA LEU A 132 18.57 -18.33 20.38
C LEU A 132 19.15 -19.36 21.36
N SER A 133 20.46 -19.34 21.62
CA SER A 133 21.15 -20.37 22.40
C SER A 133 20.67 -20.43 23.87
N GLU A 134 20.36 -21.66 24.30
CA GLU A 134 20.22 -22.17 25.68
C GLU A 134 18.89 -22.01 26.43
N SER A 135 17.94 -21.17 26.00
CA SER A 135 16.65 -21.07 26.71
C SER A 135 15.59 -22.03 26.12
N PRO A 136 14.93 -22.87 26.95
CA PRO A 136 13.83 -23.74 26.48
C PRO A 136 12.57 -22.95 26.09
N ILE A 137 12.44 -21.72 26.61
CA ILE A 137 11.31 -20.83 26.36
C ILE A 137 11.82 -19.51 25.79
N VAL A 138 11.16 -19.04 24.75
CA VAL A 138 11.42 -17.79 24.04
C VAL A 138 10.20 -16.89 24.21
N GLU A 139 10.36 -15.78 24.92
CA GLU A 139 9.31 -14.77 25.01
C GLU A 139 9.19 -14.03 23.68
N VAL A 140 8.02 -13.88 23.10
CA VAL A 140 7.83 -13.21 21.81
C VAL A 140 6.71 -12.22 21.94
N VAL A 141 6.94 -11.02 21.41
CA VAL A 141 5.90 -10.00 21.31
C VAL A 141 5.28 -10.11 19.94
N CYS A 142 3.95 -10.28 19.94
CA CYS A 142 3.14 -10.32 18.75
C CYS A 142 2.43 -8.97 18.59
N PHE A 143 2.70 -8.30 17.47
CA PHE A 143 2.01 -7.09 17.03
C PHE A 143 0.97 -7.43 15.99
N GLU A 144 -0.28 -7.36 16.38
CA GLU A 144 -1.39 -7.62 15.49
C GLU A 144 -1.92 -6.31 14.93
N MET A 145 -2.14 -6.29 13.62
CA MET A 145 -2.60 -5.12 12.89
C MET A 145 -3.58 -5.53 11.80
N GLU A 146 -4.33 -4.56 11.29
CA GLU A 146 -5.15 -4.78 10.10
C GLU A 146 -4.29 -5.30 8.94
N LEU A 147 -4.83 -6.25 8.17
CA LEU A 147 -4.16 -6.75 6.98
C LEU A 147 -4.28 -5.71 5.85
N CYS A 148 -3.14 -5.20 5.40
CA CYS A 148 -3.03 -4.23 4.31
C CYS A 148 -2.47 -4.89 3.03
N GLY A 149 -2.47 -4.15 1.93
CA GLY A 149 -1.96 -4.55 0.62
C GLY A 149 -0.45 -4.49 0.47
N LYS A 150 -0.01 -4.23 -0.76
CA LYS A 150 1.40 -4.03 -1.11
C LYS A 150 1.90 -2.68 -0.59
N ASP A 151 3.21 -2.54 -0.47
CA ASP A 151 3.81 -1.27 -0.05
C ASP A 151 4.03 -0.31 -1.23
N LEU A 152 4.27 0.96 -0.90
CA LEU A 152 4.45 2.02 -1.89
C LEU A 152 5.71 1.82 -2.74
N ARG A 153 6.73 1.14 -2.22
CA ARG A 153 7.92 0.82 -3.02
C ARG A 153 7.54 -0.14 -4.15
N GLN A 154 6.77 -1.17 -3.85
CA GLN A 154 6.26 -2.11 -4.86
C GLN A 154 5.37 -1.41 -5.88
N TRP A 155 4.53 -0.45 -5.44
CA TRP A 155 3.72 0.36 -6.35
C TRP A 155 4.59 1.21 -7.28
N ILE A 156 5.58 1.94 -6.76
CA ILE A 156 6.51 2.73 -7.59
C ILE A 156 7.18 1.82 -8.62
N THR A 157 7.67 0.65 -8.22
CA THR A 157 8.29 -0.30 -9.15
C THR A 157 7.31 -0.78 -10.23
N LYS A 158 6.05 -1.05 -9.88
CA LYS A 158 5.01 -1.39 -10.85
C LYS A 158 4.83 -0.25 -11.86
N GLN A 159 4.58 0.98 -11.39
CA GLN A 159 4.31 2.13 -12.25
C GLN A 159 5.49 2.54 -13.14
N ILE A 160 6.73 2.26 -12.73
CA ILE A 160 7.92 2.47 -13.59
C ILE A 160 7.91 1.52 -14.81
N ASN A 161 7.47 0.29 -14.60
CA ASN A 161 7.50 -0.74 -15.63
C ASN A 161 6.22 -0.75 -16.49
N ASP A 162 5.09 -0.46 -15.85
CA ASP A 162 3.75 -0.50 -16.43
C ASP A 162 2.89 0.59 -15.77
N PRO A 163 2.96 1.84 -16.28
CA PRO A 163 2.24 2.98 -15.73
C PRO A 163 0.72 2.84 -15.95
N ASP A 164 -0.06 3.04 -14.88
CA ASP A 164 -1.52 3.10 -14.97
C ASP A 164 -1.99 4.38 -15.66
N ASP A 165 -3.13 4.32 -16.37
CA ASP A 165 -3.78 5.49 -17.00
C ASP A 165 -4.10 6.60 -15.99
N ASN A 166 -4.41 6.21 -14.75
CA ASN A 166 -4.76 7.11 -13.65
C ASN A 166 -3.55 7.48 -12.75
N LEU A 167 -2.31 7.29 -13.23
CA LEU A 167 -1.09 7.47 -12.45
C LEU A 167 -1.04 8.83 -11.72
N LEU A 168 -1.33 9.93 -12.43
CA LEU A 168 -1.25 11.28 -11.84
C LEU A 168 -2.21 11.42 -10.65
N ARG A 169 -3.46 10.93 -10.79
CA ARG A 169 -4.45 10.92 -9.71
C ARG A 169 -3.95 10.10 -8.53
N GLN A 170 -3.43 8.90 -8.79
CA GLN A 170 -2.88 8.05 -7.73
C GLN A 170 -1.72 8.74 -6.99
N GLN A 171 -0.77 9.36 -7.70
CA GLN A 171 0.34 10.09 -7.09
C GLN A 171 -0.15 11.18 -6.13
N ILE A 172 -1.15 11.96 -6.54
CA ILE A 172 -1.72 13.04 -5.73
C ILE A 172 -2.38 12.47 -4.47
N VAL A 173 -3.26 11.48 -4.62
CA VAL A 173 -3.98 10.88 -3.49
C VAL A 173 -3.01 10.22 -2.50
N ILE A 174 -1.99 9.51 -3.00
CA ILE A 174 -0.94 8.92 -2.17
C ILE A 174 -0.23 10.00 -1.35
N ILE A 175 0.19 11.10 -1.97
CA ILE A 175 0.90 12.20 -1.29
C ILE A 175 -0.01 12.84 -0.23
N GLN A 176 -1.28 13.08 -0.54
CA GLN A 176 -2.26 13.62 0.40
C GLN A 176 -2.47 12.69 1.60
N ASN A 177 -2.68 11.40 1.34
CA ASN A 177 -2.85 10.37 2.38
C ASN A 177 -1.62 10.27 3.29
N ILE A 178 -0.40 10.31 2.73
CA ILE A 178 0.85 10.33 3.50
C ILE A 178 0.86 11.54 4.45
N ILE A 179 0.56 12.72 3.94
CA ILE A 179 0.62 13.95 4.73
C ILE A 179 -0.44 13.92 5.83
N ALA A 180 -1.68 13.53 5.51
CA ALA A 180 -2.77 13.41 6.48
C ALA A 180 -2.43 12.43 7.61
N GLY A 181 -1.90 11.25 7.28
CA GLY A 181 -1.52 10.27 8.29
C GLY A 181 -0.33 10.73 9.15
N LEU A 182 0.66 11.40 8.56
CA LEU A 182 1.81 11.94 9.32
C LEU A 182 1.40 13.11 10.21
N GLU A 183 0.48 13.96 9.76
CA GLU A 183 -0.13 15.02 10.57
C GLU A 183 -0.86 14.42 11.78
N HIS A 184 -1.67 13.38 11.56
CA HIS A 184 -2.35 12.67 12.64
C HIS A 184 -1.38 12.14 13.69
N LEU A 185 -0.30 11.47 13.26
CA LEU A 185 0.75 11.00 14.17
C LEU A 185 1.37 12.16 14.95
N HIS A 186 1.68 13.27 14.29
CA HIS A 186 2.32 14.42 14.94
C HIS A 186 1.42 15.14 15.94
N ARG A 187 0.11 15.27 15.66
CA ARG A 187 -0.87 15.81 16.62
C ARG A 187 -0.91 14.97 17.90
N ASN A 188 -0.74 13.67 17.74
CA ASN A 188 -0.64 12.71 18.84
C ASN A 188 0.79 12.54 19.40
N LYS A 189 1.71 13.46 19.07
CA LYS A 189 3.11 13.46 19.54
C LYS A 189 3.87 12.16 19.21
N ILE A 190 3.57 11.56 18.07
CA ILE A 190 4.23 10.37 17.54
C ILE A 190 5.10 10.75 16.35
N MET A 191 6.30 10.19 16.28
CA MET A 191 7.23 10.39 15.16
C MET A 191 7.62 9.04 14.56
N HIS A 192 7.65 8.96 13.23
CA HIS A 192 8.05 7.73 12.55
C HIS A 192 9.56 7.41 12.70
N LYS A 193 10.41 8.44 12.75
CA LYS A 193 11.89 8.41 12.82
C LYS A 193 12.61 7.89 11.57
N TYR A 194 12.05 6.92 10.85
CA TYR A 194 12.67 6.29 9.68
C TYR A 194 11.69 6.18 8.51
N PHE A 195 11.05 7.29 8.15
CA PHE A 195 10.01 7.27 7.13
C PHE A 195 10.60 6.92 5.76
N ARG A 196 9.98 5.96 5.06
CA ARG A 196 10.40 5.47 3.73
C ARG A 196 9.16 4.92 3.01
N SER A 197 9.26 4.73 1.70
CA SER A 197 8.15 4.18 0.90
C SER A 197 7.72 2.78 1.36
N GLU A 198 8.62 1.94 1.88
CA GLU A 198 8.24 0.62 2.43
C GLU A 198 7.38 0.71 3.72
N HIS A 199 7.29 1.89 4.31
CA HIS A 199 6.45 2.19 5.48
C HIS A 199 5.10 2.80 5.14
N VAL A 200 4.82 2.97 3.84
CA VAL A 200 3.52 3.37 3.31
C VAL A 200 2.93 2.15 2.62
N ILE A 201 1.73 1.74 3.02
CA ILE A 201 1.09 0.50 2.56
C ILE A 201 -0.33 0.79 2.09
N PHE A 202 -0.79 0.12 1.05
CA PHE A 202 -2.16 0.28 0.56
C PHE A 202 -3.16 -0.38 1.52
N SER A 203 -4.34 0.21 1.69
CA SER A 203 -5.29 -0.18 2.74
C SER A 203 -5.83 -1.60 2.59
N SER A 204 -5.95 -2.09 1.36
CA SER A 204 -6.50 -3.42 1.06
C SER A 204 -5.76 -4.07 -0.12
N PHE A 205 -6.34 -5.12 -0.72
CA PHE A 205 -5.73 -5.95 -1.77
C PHE A 205 -4.92 -5.15 -2.81
N GLU A 206 -3.72 -5.64 -3.11
CA GLU A 206 -2.79 -5.04 -4.08
C GLU A 206 -2.47 -3.57 -3.78
N PHE A 207 -2.91 -2.65 -4.63
CA PHE A 207 -2.60 -1.21 -4.59
C PHE A 207 -3.86 -0.36 -4.37
N ALA A 208 -4.83 -0.88 -3.62
CA ALA A 208 -6.07 -0.19 -3.32
C ALA A 208 -5.89 0.98 -2.33
N LEU A 209 -6.23 2.18 -2.79
CA LEU A 209 -6.24 3.39 -1.96
C LEU A 209 -7.36 3.31 -0.90
N PRO A 210 -7.23 4.03 0.23
CA PRO A 210 -6.14 4.94 0.60
C PRO A 210 -4.84 4.23 0.96
N VAL A 211 -3.74 4.98 1.06
CA VAL A 211 -2.51 4.47 1.69
C VAL A 211 -2.48 4.79 3.19
N LYS A 212 -1.78 3.92 3.93
CA LYS A 212 -1.62 3.96 5.38
C LYS A 212 -0.16 3.94 5.79
N ILE A 213 0.17 4.60 6.89
CA ILE A 213 1.51 4.62 7.47
C ILE A 213 1.64 3.52 8.51
N ARG A 214 2.71 2.71 8.42
CA ARG A 214 3.05 1.66 9.40
C ARG A 214 4.42 1.88 10.03
N GLY A 215 4.72 1.19 11.13
CA GLY A 215 6.08 1.12 11.69
C GLY A 215 6.54 2.34 12.51
N PHE A 216 5.61 3.19 12.95
CA PHE A 216 5.88 4.33 13.83
C PHE A 216 5.96 3.92 15.31
N ASN A 217 6.65 4.73 16.12
CA ASN A 217 6.83 4.51 17.56
C ASN A 217 6.71 5.83 18.33
N ASN A 218 6.22 5.79 19.57
CA ASN A 218 6.27 6.96 20.43
C ASN A 218 7.71 7.44 20.67
N ILE A 219 7.86 8.74 20.92
CA ILE A 219 9.07 9.29 21.50
C ILE A 219 8.75 9.58 22.97
N ASP A 220 9.65 9.19 23.87
CA ASP A 220 9.61 9.58 25.27
C ASP A 220 9.17 11.04 25.45
N HIS A 221 8.06 11.24 26.18
CA HIS A 221 7.43 12.53 26.42
C HIS A 221 8.39 13.55 27.05
N ASN A 222 9.30 13.09 27.90
CA ASN A 222 10.26 13.96 28.59
C ASN A 222 11.32 14.55 27.66
N ASN A 223 11.39 14.05 26.42
CA ASN A 223 12.43 14.36 25.46
C ASN A 223 11.88 14.97 24.17
N TRP A 224 10.56 15.09 24.01
CA TRP A 224 9.92 15.59 22.78
C TRP A 224 10.46 16.96 22.33
N MET A 225 10.63 17.91 23.26
CA MET A 225 11.10 19.27 22.97
C MET A 225 12.54 19.30 22.46
N GLU A 226 13.44 18.51 23.04
CA GLU A 226 14.84 18.42 22.59
C GLU A 226 14.95 17.60 21.28
N TRP A 227 14.13 16.56 21.14
CA TRP A 227 14.10 15.69 19.96
C TRP A 227 13.47 16.38 18.74
N SER A 228 12.50 17.26 18.94
CA SER A 228 11.78 17.97 17.88
C SER A 228 12.69 18.90 17.07
N LYS A 229 13.76 19.47 17.63
CA LYS A 229 14.62 20.40 16.86
C LYS A 229 15.63 19.68 15.94
N ILE A 230 16.28 18.62 16.43
CA ILE A 230 17.38 17.94 15.70
C ILE A 230 16.85 16.85 14.75
N LYS A 231 15.82 16.09 15.14
CA LYS A 231 15.34 14.94 14.34
C LYS A 231 14.21 15.26 13.39
N LEU A 232 13.51 16.38 13.57
CA LEU A 232 12.51 16.84 12.62
C LEU A 232 13.13 17.18 11.27
N ARG A 233 14.41 17.60 11.24
CA ARG A 233 15.17 17.73 9.99
C ARG A 233 15.33 16.41 9.24
N LYS A 234 15.71 15.34 9.93
CA LYS A 234 15.85 14.00 9.32
C LYS A 234 14.50 13.46 8.85
N TYR A 235 13.44 13.79 9.58
CA TYR A 235 12.09 13.39 9.25
C TYR A 235 11.51 14.15 8.04
N ALA A 236 11.56 15.47 8.04
CA ALA A 236 11.08 16.31 6.93
C ALA A 236 11.80 15.94 5.63
N PHE A 237 13.10 15.68 5.74
CA PHE A 237 13.92 15.13 4.67
C PHE A 237 13.39 13.80 4.13
N SER A 238 13.11 12.84 5.01
CA SER A 238 12.61 11.53 4.60
C SER A 238 11.23 11.62 3.95
N LEU A 239 10.37 12.52 4.44
CA LEU A 239 9.09 12.83 3.80
C LEU A 239 9.28 13.42 2.40
N GLY A 240 10.16 14.41 2.25
CA GLY A 240 10.46 15.01 0.96
C GLY A 240 10.95 13.99 -0.06
N LEU A 241 11.79 13.04 0.37
CA LEU A 241 12.25 11.96 -0.49
C LEU A 241 11.12 11.04 -0.92
N VAL A 242 10.25 10.60 0.00
CA VAL A 242 9.11 9.74 -0.36
C VAL A 242 8.16 10.47 -1.31
N ILE A 243 7.87 11.75 -1.08
CA ILE A 243 7.04 12.56 -2.00
C ILE A 243 7.69 12.63 -3.39
N TRP A 244 9.01 12.83 -3.45
CA TRP A 244 9.74 12.88 -4.72
C TRP A 244 9.74 11.53 -5.44
N GLU A 245 9.93 10.43 -4.71
CA GLU A 245 9.86 9.07 -5.26
C GLU A 245 8.50 8.80 -5.91
N VAL A 246 7.40 9.23 -5.28
CA VAL A 246 6.05 9.11 -5.83
C VAL A 246 5.87 10.00 -7.04
N ALA A 247 6.21 11.29 -6.92
CA ALA A 247 5.91 12.30 -7.93
C ALA A 247 6.69 12.12 -9.25
N GLN A 248 7.87 11.49 -9.20
CA GLN A 248 8.74 11.28 -10.36
C GLN A 248 9.01 9.78 -10.65
N LEU A 249 8.39 8.86 -9.89
CA LEU A 249 8.61 7.41 -10.03
C LEU A 249 10.10 7.03 -9.99
N LEU A 250 10.79 7.43 -8.93
CA LEU A 250 12.23 7.19 -8.80
C LEU A 250 12.54 5.74 -8.39
N LYS A 251 13.48 5.11 -9.11
CA LYS A 251 14.10 3.85 -8.67
C LYS A 251 14.91 4.08 -7.39
N PHE A 252 14.98 3.07 -6.55
CA PHE A 252 15.75 3.13 -5.30
C PHE A 252 17.25 3.43 -5.51
N SER A 253 17.84 2.89 -6.59
CA SER A 253 19.23 3.18 -6.97
C SER A 253 19.44 4.67 -7.27
N ASP A 254 18.47 5.26 -7.97
CA ASP A 254 18.55 6.62 -8.48
C ASP A 254 18.22 7.62 -7.38
N SER A 255 17.30 7.28 -6.47
CA SER A 255 16.91 8.15 -5.36
C SER A 255 18.12 8.50 -4.49
N ARG A 256 19.04 7.56 -4.22
CA ARG A 256 20.29 7.86 -3.49
C ARG A 256 21.24 8.80 -4.25
N LYS A 257 21.33 8.66 -5.57
CA LYS A 257 22.19 9.51 -6.41
C LYS A 257 21.62 10.92 -6.52
N PHE A 258 20.34 11.03 -6.86
CA PHE A 258 19.62 12.30 -6.95
C PHE A 258 19.54 13.01 -5.60
N PHE A 259 19.41 12.24 -4.52
CA PHE A 259 19.51 12.75 -3.17
C PHE A 259 20.82 13.54 -2.94
N ASN A 260 21.96 12.91 -3.23
CA ASN A 260 23.25 13.55 -3.04
C ASN A 260 23.40 14.81 -3.91
N GLN A 261 22.93 14.78 -5.15
CA GLN A 261 23.01 15.93 -6.05
C GLN A 261 22.08 17.08 -5.63
N LEU A 262 20.85 16.78 -5.18
CA LEU A 262 19.92 17.81 -4.72
C LEU A 262 20.41 18.46 -3.43
N VAL A 263 20.82 17.67 -2.43
CA VAL A 263 21.21 18.22 -1.12
C VAL A 263 22.61 18.82 -1.11
N ASN A 264 23.59 18.18 -1.73
CA ASN A 264 24.96 18.67 -1.66
C ASN A 264 25.25 19.72 -2.73
N ASN A 265 24.65 19.57 -3.92
CA ASN A 265 24.96 20.43 -5.07
C ASN A 265 23.83 21.43 -5.39
N GLY A 266 22.71 21.41 -4.66
CA GLY A 266 21.60 22.34 -4.88
C GLY A 266 20.92 22.19 -6.24
N ASN A 267 21.03 21.03 -6.90
CA ASN A 267 20.53 20.84 -8.25
C ASN A 267 19.00 20.60 -8.26
N GLU A 268 18.23 21.68 -8.10
CA GLU A 268 16.76 21.64 -8.15
C GLU A 268 16.20 21.25 -9.52
N GLY A 269 17.01 21.35 -10.59
CA GLY A 269 16.66 20.92 -11.94
C GLY A 269 16.38 19.42 -12.07
N LEU A 270 16.83 18.61 -11.10
CA LEU A 270 16.59 17.16 -11.05
C LEU A 270 15.13 16.79 -10.78
N ILE A 271 14.39 17.69 -10.16
CA ILE A 271 12.96 17.49 -9.90
C ILE A 271 12.25 17.74 -11.23
N THR A 272 11.83 16.70 -11.94
CA THR A 272 11.11 16.81 -13.21
C THR A 272 9.68 16.32 -12.99
N LEU A 273 8.77 17.28 -12.81
CA LEU A 273 7.39 17.00 -12.42
C LEU A 273 6.42 17.36 -13.54
N HIS A 274 5.33 16.60 -13.62
CA HIS A 274 4.21 16.91 -14.49
C HIS A 274 3.65 18.31 -14.19
N PRO A 275 3.19 19.10 -15.20
CA PRO A 275 2.68 20.47 -15.00
C PRO A 275 1.67 20.60 -13.87
N ASN A 276 0.72 19.65 -13.76
CA ASN A 276 -0.33 19.65 -12.74
C ASN A 276 0.17 19.46 -11.29
N ILE A 277 1.39 18.96 -11.09
CA ILE A 277 2.01 18.78 -9.77
C ILE A 277 3.31 19.58 -9.64
N LYS A 278 3.58 20.53 -10.53
CA LYS A 278 4.83 21.32 -10.56
C LYS A 278 5.08 22.06 -9.25
N VAL A 279 4.04 22.44 -8.51
CA VAL A 279 4.15 23.07 -7.20
C VAL A 279 4.75 22.16 -6.13
N LEU A 280 4.65 20.83 -6.27
CA LEU A 280 5.36 19.89 -5.40
C LEU A 280 6.88 20.09 -5.46
N ARG A 281 7.41 20.70 -6.53
CA ARG A 281 8.84 21.07 -6.59
C ARG A 281 9.23 21.90 -5.38
N HIS A 282 8.46 22.95 -5.08
CA HIS A 282 8.75 23.83 -3.96
C HIS A 282 8.59 23.09 -2.63
N LEU A 283 7.61 22.20 -2.49
CA LEU A 283 7.47 21.36 -1.30
C LEU A 283 8.67 20.43 -1.10
N ILE A 284 9.07 19.70 -2.15
CA ILE A 284 10.22 18.80 -2.15
C ILE A 284 11.49 19.58 -1.82
N THR A 285 11.71 20.72 -2.48
CA THR A 285 12.85 21.62 -2.20
C THR A 285 12.82 22.11 -0.75
N ALA A 286 11.67 22.53 -0.21
CA ALA A 286 11.56 23.03 1.16
C ALA A 286 11.75 21.93 2.22
N LEU A 287 11.39 20.68 1.90
CA LEU A 287 11.58 19.52 2.78
C LEU A 287 13.03 18.98 2.75
N ILE A 288 13.66 18.97 1.58
CA ILE A 288 14.98 18.34 1.36
C ILE A 288 16.14 19.35 1.41
N GLY A 289 15.92 20.59 0.94
CA GLY A 289 16.94 21.61 0.66
C GLY A 289 17.86 21.94 1.84
N LYS A 290 19.05 22.49 1.60
CA LYS A 290 20.13 22.61 2.61
C LYS A 290 19.97 23.82 3.55
N THR A 291 19.39 24.93 3.09
CA THR A 291 19.31 26.20 3.84
C THR A 291 18.28 26.12 4.97
N VAL A 292 18.69 26.52 6.17
CA VAL A 292 17.82 26.47 7.37
C VAL A 292 16.69 27.51 7.29
N LYS A 293 16.90 28.61 6.56
CA LYS A 293 15.97 29.75 6.48
C LYS A 293 14.68 29.43 5.73
N ASP A 294 14.68 28.41 4.86
CA ASP A 294 13.54 28.09 3.98
C ASP A 294 12.91 26.72 4.29
N LYS A 295 13.40 26.02 5.31
CA LYS A 295 12.93 24.67 5.67
C LYS A 295 11.61 24.72 6.42
N LEU A 296 10.70 23.85 6.02
CA LEU A 296 9.48 23.57 6.78
C LEU A 296 9.88 22.93 8.12
N GLN A 297 9.53 23.62 9.21
CA GLN A 297 9.89 23.31 10.59
C GLN A 297 8.86 22.44 11.29
N ASN A 298 7.71 22.14 10.70
CA ASN A 298 6.69 21.25 11.28
C ASN A 298 5.62 20.89 10.24
N MET A 299 4.75 19.93 10.59
CA MET A 299 3.65 19.50 9.72
C MET A 299 2.60 20.58 9.51
N GLU A 300 2.44 21.54 10.41
CA GLU A 300 1.52 22.67 10.19
C GLU A 300 1.99 23.56 9.05
N GLN A 301 3.30 23.80 8.90
CA GLN A 301 3.84 24.51 7.75
C GLN A 301 3.71 23.70 6.45
N VAL A 302 3.89 22.37 6.52
CA VAL A 302 3.61 21.47 5.39
C VAL A 302 2.13 21.56 4.99
N ARG A 303 1.21 21.53 5.96
CA ARG A 303 -0.22 21.65 5.73
C ARG A 303 -0.59 23.01 5.15
N LYS A 304 -0.06 24.11 5.67
CA LYS A 304 -0.28 25.46 5.10
C LYS A 304 0.23 25.55 3.66
N PHE A 305 1.37 24.94 3.38
CA PHE A 305 1.89 24.84 2.01
C PHE A 305 0.89 24.12 1.08
N LEU A 306 0.27 23.03 1.56
CA LEU A 306 -0.73 22.28 0.81
C LEU A 306 -2.13 22.92 0.81
N ALA A 307 -2.48 23.72 1.80
CA ALA A 307 -3.75 24.45 1.82
C ALA A 307 -3.72 25.61 0.83
N ASN A 308 -2.55 26.24 0.67
CA ASN A 308 -2.28 27.24 -0.35
C ASN A 308 -1.97 26.62 -1.71
N TRP A 309 -1.76 25.30 -1.76
CA TRP A 309 -1.80 24.56 -2.99
C TRP A 309 -3.26 24.57 -3.44
N GLU A 310 -3.63 25.57 -4.25
CA GLU A 310 -4.86 25.56 -5.05
C GLU A 310 -4.76 24.44 -6.08
N PHE A 311 -4.81 23.22 -5.59
CA PHE A 311 -5.23 22.10 -6.40
C PHE A 311 -6.74 22.28 -6.49
N LYS A 312 -7.24 22.70 -7.67
CA LYS A 312 -8.68 22.62 -7.97
C LYS A 312 -9.04 21.14 -8.00
N TYR A 313 -9.25 20.58 -6.80
CA TYR A 313 -9.51 19.19 -6.52
C TYR A 313 -10.58 18.65 -7.47
N ASP A 314 -11.63 19.45 -7.65
CA ASP A 314 -12.77 19.20 -8.54
C ASP A 314 -12.35 19.08 -10.02
N SER A 315 -11.39 19.89 -10.49
CA SER A 315 -11.03 19.92 -11.92
C SER A 315 -10.26 18.69 -12.43
N ILE A 316 -9.63 17.92 -11.54
CA ILE A 316 -8.85 16.72 -11.90
C ILE A 316 -9.55 15.44 -11.42
N LEU A 317 -10.31 15.48 -10.32
CA LEU A 317 -11.10 14.33 -9.87
C LEU A 317 -12.29 14.03 -10.77
N HIS A 318 -13.04 15.05 -11.19
CA HIS A 318 -14.05 14.85 -12.24
C HIS A 318 -13.38 14.30 -13.50
N LYS A 319 -12.12 14.71 -13.76
CA LYS A 319 -11.41 14.24 -14.94
C LYS A 319 -11.03 12.76 -14.91
N TYR A 320 -10.84 12.13 -13.75
CA TYR A 320 -10.41 10.73 -13.65
C TYR A 320 -11.13 10.00 -12.52
N MET A 321 -12.04 9.10 -12.87
CA MET A 321 -12.92 8.38 -11.96
C MET A 321 -12.80 6.87 -12.18
N THR A 322 -13.15 6.09 -11.18
CA THR A 322 -13.15 4.62 -11.28
C THR A 322 -14.39 4.09 -10.59
N ALA A 323 -15.08 3.14 -11.24
CA ALA A 323 -16.26 2.51 -10.71
C ALA A 323 -16.09 1.00 -10.70
N SER A 324 -16.40 0.37 -9.57
CA SER A 324 -16.26 -1.09 -9.35
C SER A 324 -17.61 -1.78 -9.17
N ASN A 325 -18.70 -1.00 -9.16
CA ASN A 325 -20.07 -1.48 -9.09
C ASN A 325 -21.03 -0.44 -9.68
N VAL A 326 -22.31 -0.81 -9.79
CA VAL A 326 -23.39 0.01 -10.37
C VAL A 326 -23.55 1.35 -9.66
N ILE A 327 -23.47 1.38 -8.32
CA ILE A 327 -23.66 2.60 -7.53
C ILE A 327 -22.53 3.58 -7.83
N GLU A 328 -21.28 3.10 -7.78
CA GLU A 328 -20.10 3.91 -8.11
C GLU A 328 -20.14 4.43 -9.54
N LEU A 329 -20.61 3.63 -10.51
CA LEU A 329 -20.74 4.06 -11.90
C LEU A 329 -21.72 5.22 -12.04
N ASN A 330 -22.90 5.12 -11.40
CA ASN A 330 -23.88 6.21 -11.41
C ASN A 330 -23.30 7.48 -10.80
N THR A 331 -22.64 7.38 -9.64
CA THR A 331 -21.98 8.54 -9.02
C THR A 331 -20.91 9.14 -9.95
N CYS A 332 -20.08 8.31 -10.59
CA CYS A 332 -19.09 8.79 -11.54
C CYS A 332 -19.72 9.52 -12.74
N LEU A 333 -20.85 9.04 -13.24
CA LEU A 333 -21.55 9.65 -14.38
C LEU A 333 -22.25 10.95 -14.00
N GLU A 334 -22.83 11.02 -12.81
CA GLU A 334 -23.43 12.26 -12.26
C GLU A 334 -22.38 13.36 -12.04
N ASP A 335 -21.19 12.97 -11.58
CA ASP A 335 -20.08 13.88 -11.32
C ASP A 335 -19.22 14.19 -12.57
N ALA A 336 -19.48 13.53 -13.70
CA ALA A 336 -18.67 13.67 -14.90
C ALA A 336 -18.86 15.05 -15.56
N GLY A 337 -17.77 15.80 -15.68
CA GLY A 337 -17.69 17.00 -16.50
C GLY A 337 -17.09 16.74 -17.89
N SER A 338 -17.03 17.77 -18.74
CA SER A 338 -16.40 17.61 -20.05
C SER A 338 -14.91 17.24 -19.94
N GLY A 339 -14.47 16.25 -20.71
CA GLY A 339 -13.09 15.74 -20.66
C GLY A 339 -12.83 14.64 -19.63
N SER A 340 -13.86 14.17 -18.92
CA SER A 340 -13.75 13.15 -17.87
C SER A 340 -13.40 11.77 -18.39
N ILE A 341 -12.69 10.98 -17.61
CA ILE A 341 -12.27 9.61 -17.91
C ILE A 341 -12.77 8.74 -16.76
N ILE A 342 -13.67 7.81 -17.07
CA ILE A 342 -14.25 6.86 -16.12
C ILE A 342 -13.70 5.48 -16.47
N THR A 343 -12.96 4.87 -15.55
CA THR A 343 -12.46 3.50 -15.69
C THR A 343 -13.39 2.53 -14.96
N LEU A 344 -13.86 1.49 -15.62
CA LEU A 344 -14.68 0.44 -15.01
C LEU A 344 -13.81 -0.77 -14.68
N ASP A 345 -13.90 -1.26 -13.45
CA ASP A 345 -13.30 -2.54 -13.09
C ASP A 345 -13.98 -3.71 -13.83
N GLU A 346 -13.35 -4.88 -13.81
CA GLU A 346 -13.98 -6.09 -14.35
C GLU A 346 -15.18 -6.48 -13.47
N GLY A 347 -16.33 -6.71 -14.08
CA GLY A 347 -17.59 -6.88 -13.38
C GLY A 347 -18.79 -6.61 -14.27
N GLU A 348 -19.98 -6.93 -13.74
CA GLU A 348 -21.24 -6.73 -14.43
C GLU A 348 -21.96 -5.51 -13.85
N TYR A 349 -22.28 -4.56 -14.72
CA TYR A 349 -22.94 -3.29 -14.42
C TYR A 349 -24.34 -3.36 -15.04
N VAL A 350 -25.32 -3.73 -14.21
CA VAL A 350 -26.71 -3.90 -14.64
C VAL A 350 -27.46 -2.59 -14.44
N GLY A 351 -28.01 -2.02 -15.52
CA GLY A 351 -28.84 -0.83 -15.45
C GLY A 351 -28.79 0.06 -16.68
N ALA A 352 -29.42 1.23 -16.55
CA ALA A 352 -29.40 2.29 -17.56
C ALA A 352 -28.41 3.37 -17.13
N PHE A 353 -27.35 3.57 -17.92
CA PHE A 353 -26.30 4.53 -17.61
C PHE A 353 -26.28 5.66 -18.64
N ILE A 354 -26.32 6.91 -18.19
CA ILE A 354 -26.32 8.08 -19.07
C ILE A 354 -24.96 8.76 -18.99
N VAL A 355 -24.23 8.80 -20.10
CA VAL A 355 -22.99 9.57 -20.26
C VAL A 355 -23.37 10.94 -20.82
N LYS A 356 -23.34 11.98 -19.99
CA LYS A 356 -23.78 13.32 -20.37
C LYS A 356 -22.63 14.34 -20.31
N GLY A 357 -22.45 15.12 -21.38
CA GLY A 357 -21.41 16.16 -21.46
C GLY A 357 -20.61 16.02 -22.77
N ASP A 358 -19.43 16.63 -22.87
CA ASP A 358 -18.59 16.49 -24.07
C ASP A 358 -17.24 15.85 -23.73
N ASN A 359 -16.68 15.07 -24.63
CA ASN A 359 -15.35 14.48 -24.49
C ASN A 359 -15.18 13.61 -23.23
N ILE A 360 -16.22 12.86 -22.85
CA ILE A 360 -16.15 11.89 -21.74
C ILE A 360 -15.71 10.53 -22.29
N THR A 361 -14.66 9.98 -21.68
CA THR A 361 -14.16 8.63 -21.94
C THR A 361 -14.70 7.68 -20.87
N VAL A 362 -15.32 6.57 -21.26
CA VAL A 362 -15.66 5.45 -20.37
C VAL A 362 -14.95 4.22 -20.89
N THR A 363 -14.05 3.64 -20.10
CA THR A 363 -13.25 2.49 -20.51
C THR A 363 -13.33 1.36 -19.50
N GLY A 364 -13.57 0.14 -19.95
CA GLY A 364 -13.41 -1.05 -19.12
C GLY A 364 -11.95 -1.45 -18.96
N LYS A 365 -11.63 -2.17 -17.87
CA LYS A 365 -10.30 -2.76 -17.66
C LYS A 365 -10.06 -4.02 -18.50
N GLY A 366 -11.09 -4.63 -19.07
CA GLY A 366 -10.97 -5.86 -19.83
C GLY A 366 -12.28 -6.37 -20.41
N GLN A 367 -12.22 -7.54 -21.06
CA GLN A 367 -13.40 -8.18 -21.69
C GLN A 367 -14.49 -8.56 -20.68
N LEU A 368 -14.12 -8.71 -19.40
CA LEU A 368 -15.02 -9.03 -18.29
C LEU A 368 -15.73 -7.80 -17.71
N THR A 369 -15.44 -6.58 -18.19
CA THR A 369 -16.27 -5.41 -17.91
C THR A 369 -17.52 -5.48 -18.81
N ILE A 370 -18.69 -5.70 -18.21
CA ILE A 370 -19.95 -5.92 -18.93
C ILE A 370 -20.98 -4.87 -18.51
N ILE A 371 -21.55 -4.13 -19.45
CA ILE A 371 -22.77 -3.33 -19.26
C ILE A 371 -23.96 -4.19 -19.69
N ASP A 372 -24.88 -4.49 -18.78
CA ASP A 372 -26.07 -5.30 -19.03
C ASP A 372 -27.34 -4.44 -18.99
N ASN A 373 -28.16 -4.54 -20.05
CA ASN A 373 -29.30 -3.67 -20.29
C ASN A 373 -30.62 -4.12 -19.62
N ASN A 374 -30.62 -5.27 -18.95
CA ASN A 374 -31.75 -5.84 -18.19
C ASN A 374 -33.13 -5.75 -18.89
N ASN A 375 -33.18 -6.01 -20.20
CA ASN A 375 -34.38 -6.10 -21.08
C ASN A 375 -35.25 -4.84 -21.24
N ASP A 376 -35.32 -3.97 -20.24
CA ASP A 376 -36.26 -2.86 -20.17
C ASP A 376 -35.58 -1.49 -20.26
N SER A 377 -34.26 -1.46 -20.48
CA SER A 377 -33.51 -0.21 -20.54
C SER A 377 -32.42 -0.20 -21.62
N PRO A 378 -32.09 0.98 -22.19
CA PRO A 378 -30.88 1.14 -22.98
C PRO A 378 -29.68 1.10 -22.03
N GLY A 379 -28.85 0.06 -22.11
CA GLY A 379 -27.74 -0.16 -21.16
C GLY A 379 -26.81 1.06 -21.02
N LEU A 380 -26.46 1.71 -22.14
CA LEU A 380 -25.69 2.94 -22.15
C LEU A 380 -26.35 3.97 -23.10
N ILE A 381 -26.68 5.15 -22.58
CA ILE A 381 -27.17 6.30 -23.33
C ILE A 381 -26.03 7.33 -23.40
N ILE A 382 -25.75 7.85 -24.60
CA ILE A 382 -24.69 8.84 -24.82
C ILE A 382 -25.31 10.17 -25.24
N GLU A 383 -25.10 11.21 -24.44
CA GLU A 383 -25.61 12.57 -24.64
C GLU A 383 -24.45 13.58 -24.74
N GLY A 384 -24.10 13.96 -25.96
CA GLY A 384 -23.08 14.98 -26.26
C GLY A 384 -22.14 14.57 -27.39
N LYS A 385 -20.94 15.16 -27.43
CA LYS A 385 -19.98 14.95 -28.53
C LYS A 385 -18.64 14.39 -28.05
N ASP A 386 -17.92 13.75 -28.98
CA ASP A 386 -16.53 13.32 -28.81
C ASP A 386 -16.28 12.34 -27.64
N HIS A 387 -17.30 11.56 -27.27
CA HIS A 387 -17.15 10.51 -26.28
C HIS A 387 -16.30 9.34 -26.79
N VAL A 388 -15.60 8.68 -25.87
CA VAL A 388 -14.84 7.46 -26.15
C VAL A 388 -15.34 6.35 -25.25
N ILE A 389 -15.91 5.30 -25.84
CA ILE A 389 -16.32 4.09 -25.10
C ILE A 389 -15.46 2.92 -25.57
N SER A 390 -14.70 2.31 -24.68
CA SER A 390 -13.72 1.28 -25.04
C SER A 390 -13.60 0.15 -24.02
N SER A 391 -13.01 -0.96 -24.47
CA SER A 391 -12.52 -2.05 -23.59
C SER A 391 -13.58 -2.65 -22.66
N MET A 392 -14.83 -2.76 -23.13
CA MET A 392 -15.94 -3.37 -22.41
C MET A 392 -16.88 -4.09 -23.37
N SER A 393 -17.71 -4.98 -22.83
CA SER A 393 -18.78 -5.66 -23.58
C SER A 393 -20.14 -5.07 -23.21
N ILE A 394 -21.01 -4.87 -24.20
CA ILE A 394 -22.42 -4.48 -23.96
C ILE A 394 -23.29 -5.68 -24.27
N ARG A 395 -24.00 -6.20 -23.27
CA ARG A 395 -24.95 -7.29 -23.46
C ARG A 395 -26.31 -6.70 -23.78
N VAL A 396 -26.81 -6.99 -24.98
CA VAL A 396 -28.14 -6.59 -25.45
C VAL A 396 -28.98 -7.84 -25.59
N VAL A 397 -30.07 -7.92 -24.84
CA VAL A 397 -31.06 -8.98 -25.07
C VAL A 397 -31.99 -8.55 -26.18
N TRP A 398 -31.97 -9.31 -27.28
CA TRP A 398 -32.95 -9.16 -28.35
C TRP A 398 -34.26 -9.79 -27.91
N VAL A 399 -35.29 -8.98 -27.68
CA VAL A 399 -36.65 -9.51 -27.54
C VAL A 399 -37.08 -10.03 -28.90
N GLN A 400 -37.15 -11.35 -29.07
CA GLN A 400 -37.82 -11.96 -30.22
C GLN A 400 -39.31 -11.62 -30.13
N VAL A 401 -39.74 -10.60 -30.89
CA VAL A 401 -41.15 -10.33 -31.09
C VAL A 401 -41.72 -11.47 -31.94
N THR A 402 -42.41 -12.41 -31.30
CA THR A 402 -43.23 -13.38 -32.01
C THR A 402 -44.51 -12.65 -32.43
N VAL A 403 -44.63 -12.33 -33.72
CA VAL A 403 -45.87 -11.80 -34.28
C VAL A 403 -46.86 -12.95 -34.33
N ALA A 404 -47.97 -12.83 -33.59
CA ALA A 404 -49.10 -13.75 -33.64
C ALA A 404 -50.04 -13.42 -34.80
#